data_AF-A0A483Z918-F1
#
_entry.id   AF-A0A483Z918-F1
#
_cell.length_a   1.000
_cell.length_b   1.000
_cell.length_c   1.000
_cell.angle_alpha   90.00
_cell.angle_beta   90.00
_cell.angle_gamma   90.00
#
_symmetry.space_group_name_H-M   'P 1'
#
loop_
_entity.id
_entity.type
_entity.pdbx_description
1 polymer ?
#
loop_
_entity_poly.entity_id
_entity_poly.type
_entity_poly.pdbx_seq_one_letter_code
_entity_poly.pdbx_strand_id
1 'polypeptide(L)'
;MANENLVCEYAVGDFSSPPTLLTKGSANVIFNGKSFTAYRPGGSYVVSPPLTEKKDGMIFIDDKTKVFAASQDKSNFAVSDRIKKTTELWAKCEIETASALQ
;
A
#
# COMPACT_ATOMS: atom_id res chain seq x y z
N MET A 1 9.89 8.96 14.06
CA MET A 1 8.51 9.11 13.56
C MET A 1 7.72 7.95 14.13
N ALA A 2 6.56 8.21 14.71
CA ALA A 2 5.67 7.14 15.16
C ALA A 2 5.10 6.42 13.94
N ASN A 3 4.78 5.13 14.08
CA ASN A 3 4.06 4.41 13.03
C ASN A 3 2.63 4.94 12.96
N GLU A 4 2.13 5.10 11.74
CA GLU A 4 0.73 5.45 11.47
C GLU A 4 -0.02 4.22 11.01
N ASN A 5 -1.13 3.93 11.66
CA ASN A 5 -2.08 2.91 11.24
C ASN A 5 -3.15 3.57 10.38
N LEU A 6 -3.36 3.02 9.20
CA LEU A 6 -4.28 3.53 8.18
C LEU A 6 -5.27 2.44 7.83
N VAL A 7 -6.53 2.80 7.62
CA VAL A 7 -7.55 1.93 7.02
C VAL A 7 -7.76 2.40 5.59
N CYS A 8 -7.67 1.47 4.63
CA CYS A 8 -7.70 1.78 3.20
C CYS A 8 -8.69 0.89 2.44
N GLU A 9 -9.16 1.35 1.29
CA GLU A 9 -9.85 0.53 0.30
C GLU A 9 -8.83 -0.34 -0.45
N TYR A 10 -8.94 -1.65 -0.30
CA TYR A 10 -8.08 -2.61 -0.98
C TYR A 10 -8.67 -3.06 -2.31
N ALA A 11 -7.87 -2.98 -3.37
CA ALA A 11 -8.19 -3.45 -4.71
C ALA A 11 -7.02 -4.23 -5.32
N VAL A 12 -7.33 -5.20 -6.18
CA VAL A 12 -6.33 -6.04 -6.86
C VAL A 12 -6.74 -6.31 -8.29
N GLY A 13 -5.77 -6.45 -9.18
CA GLY A 13 -5.97 -6.80 -10.58
C GLY A 13 -4.69 -7.32 -11.23
N ASP A 14 -4.79 -7.62 -12.53
CA ASP A 14 -3.66 -8.10 -13.30
C ASP A 14 -2.59 -7.00 -13.48
N PHE A 15 -1.34 -7.42 -13.63
CA PHE A 15 -0.23 -6.55 -13.97
C PHE A 15 -0.38 -6.09 -15.44
N SER A 16 -1.04 -4.95 -15.63
CA SER A 16 -1.22 -4.28 -16.92
C SER A 16 -1.08 -2.75 -16.79
N SER A 17 -1.08 -2.04 -17.92
CA SER A 17 -0.92 -0.59 -17.98
C SER A 17 -2.00 0.02 -18.90
N PRO A 18 -3.05 0.67 -18.36
CA PRO A 18 -3.38 0.82 -16.93
C PRO A 18 -3.96 -0.49 -16.34
N PRO A 19 -3.77 -0.74 -15.03
CA PRO A 19 -4.36 -1.90 -14.37
C PRO A 19 -5.88 -1.73 -14.23
N THR A 20 -6.62 -2.80 -14.51
CA THR A 20 -8.05 -2.88 -14.14
C THR A 20 -8.14 -3.52 -12.76
N LEU A 21 -8.43 -2.71 -11.75
CA LEU A 21 -8.47 -3.14 -10.35
C LEU A 21 -9.91 -3.42 -9.90
N LEU A 22 -10.09 -4.49 -9.14
CA LEU A 22 -11.35 -4.83 -8.50
C LEU A 22 -11.24 -4.60 -6.99
N THR A 23 -12.07 -3.71 -6.44
CA THR A 23 -12.17 -3.49 -4.99
C THR A 23 -12.66 -4.77 -4.29
N LYS A 24 -11.96 -5.15 -3.22
CA LYS A 24 -12.22 -6.38 -2.45
C LYS A 24 -12.60 -6.13 -0.99
N GLY A 25 -12.56 -4.88 -0.52
CA GLY A 25 -12.96 -4.49 0.83
C GLY A 25 -11.97 -3.51 1.47
N SER A 26 -12.02 -3.38 2.79
CA SER A 26 -11.09 -2.55 3.56
C SER A 26 -9.94 -3.38 4.13
N ALA A 27 -8.75 -2.77 4.23
CA ALA A 27 -7.61 -3.39 4.89
C ALA A 27 -6.63 -2.36 5.45
N ASN A 28 -5.80 -2.78 6.40
CA ASN A 28 -4.93 -1.88 7.14
C ASN A 28 -3.55 -1.71 6.48
N VAL A 29 -2.97 -0.53 6.63
CA VAL A 29 -1.58 -0.24 6.29
C VAL A 29 -0.90 0.40 7.50
N ILE A 30 0.27 -0.12 7.87
CA ILE A 30 1.14 0.48 8.88
C ILE A 30 2.28 1.16 8.14
N PHE A 31 2.44 2.47 8.28
CA PHE A 31 3.47 3.24 7.59
C PHE A 31 4.36 4.00 8.58
N ASN A 32 5.67 3.93 8.40
CA ASN A 32 6.64 4.59 9.30
C ASN A 32 7.37 5.78 8.65
N GLY A 33 6.91 6.23 7.48
CA GLY A 33 7.54 7.29 6.69
C GLY A 33 8.63 6.81 5.70
N LYS A 34 9.08 5.56 5.82
CA LYS A 34 10.13 4.97 4.95
C LYS A 34 9.74 3.62 4.36
N SER A 35 8.91 2.85 5.05
CA SER A 35 8.43 1.53 4.65
C SER A 35 7.01 1.33 5.17
N PHE A 36 6.27 0.42 4.54
CA PHE A 36 4.94 0.04 4.98
C PHE A 36 4.79 -1.48 5.15
N THR A 37 3.90 -1.86 6.05
CA THR A 37 3.30 -3.20 6.10
C THR A 37 1.84 -3.05 5.68
N ALA A 38 1.45 -3.67 4.56
CA ALA A 38 0.10 -3.59 4.02
C ALA A 38 -0.61 -4.94 4.13
N TYR A 39 -1.74 -4.96 4.84
CA TYR A 39 -2.55 -6.14 5.06
C TYR A 39 -3.60 -6.28 3.96
N ARG A 40 -3.96 -7.51 3.61
CA ARG A 40 -5.10 -7.82 2.73
C ARG A 40 -6.34 -8.11 3.60
N PRO A 41 -7.56 -8.05 3.06
CA PRO A 41 -8.79 -8.37 3.83
C PRO A 41 -8.80 -9.76 4.50
N GLY A 42 -7.98 -10.71 4.04
CA GLY A 42 -7.79 -12.01 4.66
C GLY A 42 -6.67 -12.10 5.72
N GLY A 43 -6.10 -10.97 6.16
CA GLY A 43 -5.06 -10.91 7.20
C GLY A 43 -3.63 -11.20 6.75
N SER A 44 -3.44 -11.83 5.58
CA SER A 44 -2.10 -11.91 4.97
C SER A 44 -1.57 -10.51 4.65
N TYR A 45 -0.26 -10.32 4.66
CA TYR A 45 0.34 -8.99 4.45
C TYR A 45 1.53 -9.03 3.50
N VAL A 46 2.02 -7.84 3.15
CA VAL A 46 3.27 -7.61 2.44
C VAL A 46 4.03 -6.50 3.15
N VAL A 47 5.37 -6.63 3.21
CA VAL A 47 6.26 -5.62 3.80
C VAL A 47 7.09 -5.02 2.69
N SER A 48 7.11 -3.70 2.59
CA SER A 48 7.98 -3.01 1.65
C SER A 48 9.42 -2.94 2.19
N PRO A 49 10.44 -2.98 1.33
CA PRO A 49 11.75 -2.44 1.65
C PRO A 49 11.68 -0.94 1.98
N PRO A 50 12.78 -0.31 2.40
CA PRO A 50 12.90 1.15 2.42
C PRO A 50 12.62 1.74 1.04
N LEU A 51 11.66 2.67 0.97
CA LEU A 51 11.30 3.40 -0.24
C LEU A 51 12.32 4.54 -0.44
N THR A 52 13.28 4.33 -1.34
CA THR A 52 14.45 5.23 -1.48
C THR A 52 14.29 6.28 -2.56
N GLU A 53 13.43 6.04 -3.55
CA GLU A 53 13.19 6.97 -4.66
C GLU A 53 12.01 7.89 -4.35
N LYS A 54 12.06 9.13 -4.84
CA LYS A 54 10.99 10.11 -4.70
C LYS A 54 10.72 10.77 -6.05
N LYS A 55 9.47 10.82 -6.46
CA LYS A 55 9.04 11.44 -7.72
C LYS A 55 7.56 11.80 -7.66
N ASP A 56 7.21 13.00 -8.11
CA ASP A 56 5.81 13.43 -8.31
C ASP A 56 4.87 13.17 -7.11
N GLY A 57 5.32 13.45 -5.89
CA GLY A 57 4.51 13.24 -4.67
C GLY A 57 4.46 11.78 -4.17
N MET A 58 5.20 10.87 -4.82
CA MET A 58 5.31 9.46 -4.46
C MET A 58 6.71 9.14 -3.93
N ILE A 59 6.77 8.16 -3.03
CA ILE A 59 8.00 7.47 -2.66
C ILE A 59 7.90 6.00 -3.08
N PHE A 60 8.97 5.43 -3.63
CA PHE A 60 8.94 4.08 -4.16
C PHE A 60 10.31 3.40 -4.17
N ILE A 61 10.29 2.10 -4.48
CA ILE A 61 11.46 1.29 -4.80
C ILE A 61 11.05 0.25 -5.86
N ASP A 62 11.93 0.02 -6.83
CA ASP A 62 11.85 -1.09 -7.77
C ASP A 62 12.97 -2.10 -7.44
N ASP A 63 12.60 -3.24 -6.87
CA ASP A 63 13.57 -4.29 -6.53
C ASP A 63 13.85 -5.26 -7.71
N LYS A 64 13.43 -4.89 -8.92
CA LYS A 64 13.39 -5.66 -10.17
C LYS A 64 12.28 -6.70 -10.23
N THR A 65 11.80 -7.21 -9.10
CA THR A 65 10.71 -8.19 -9.04
C THR A 65 9.36 -7.56 -8.69
N LYS A 66 9.39 -6.51 -7.87
CA LYS A 66 8.24 -5.78 -7.37
C LYS A 66 8.55 -4.29 -7.37
N VAL A 67 7.53 -3.51 -7.63
CA VAL A 67 7.54 -2.07 -7.37
C VAL A 67 6.65 -1.82 -6.17
N PHE A 68 7.21 -1.20 -5.14
CA PHE A 68 6.47 -0.75 -3.96
C PHE A 68 6.38 0.76 -4.01
N ALA A 69 5.18 1.31 -3.83
CA ALA A 69 4.96 2.74 -3.87
C ALA A 69 4.03 3.19 -2.74
N ALA A 70 4.26 4.40 -2.24
CA ALA A 70 3.40 5.09 -1.30
C ALA A 70 3.29 6.57 -1.71
N SER A 71 2.12 7.15 -1.58
CA SER A 71 1.95 8.59 -1.72
C SER A 71 2.47 9.30 -0.46
N GLN A 72 3.08 10.47 -0.63
CA GLN A 72 3.66 11.22 0.48
C GLN A 72 2.61 11.77 1.45
N ASP A 73 1.38 11.99 0.96
CA ASP A 73 0.20 12.35 1.75
C ASP A 73 -0.45 11.14 2.45
N LYS A 74 0.07 9.92 2.22
CA LYS A 74 -0.37 8.65 2.82
C LYS A 74 -1.76 8.19 2.39
N SER A 75 -2.33 8.80 1.35
CA SER A 75 -3.65 8.44 0.82
C SER A 75 -3.65 7.14 0.02
N ASN A 76 -2.50 6.69 -0.51
CA ASN A 76 -2.40 5.52 -1.38
C ASN A 76 -1.09 4.73 -1.21
N PHE A 77 -1.17 3.40 -1.29
CA PHE A 77 -0.04 2.48 -1.32
C PHE A 77 -0.26 1.42 -2.39
N ALA A 78 0.80 1.01 -3.08
CA ALA A 78 0.69 0.01 -4.16
C ALA A 78 1.86 -0.96 -4.15
N VAL A 79 1.57 -2.18 -4.60
CA VAL A 79 2.57 -3.21 -4.90
C VAL A 79 2.28 -3.83 -6.26
N SER A 80 3.19 -3.63 -7.20
CA SER A 80 3.14 -4.28 -8.52
C SER A 80 4.10 -5.45 -8.54
N ASP A 81 3.59 -6.67 -8.61
CA ASP A 81 4.37 -7.91 -8.58
C ASP A 81 4.57 -8.48 -9.99
N ARG A 82 5.81 -8.41 -10.51
CA ARG A 82 6.15 -8.90 -11.85
C ARG A 82 6.25 -10.41 -11.94
N ILE A 83 6.40 -11.10 -10.81
CA ILE A 83 6.45 -12.57 -10.72
C ILE A 83 5.02 -13.11 -10.73
N LYS A 84 4.17 -12.60 -9.84
CA LYS A 84 2.76 -13.01 -9.75
C LYS A 84 1.88 -12.42 -10.84
N LYS A 85 2.37 -11.40 -11.55
CA LYS A 85 1.61 -10.64 -12.56
C LYS A 85 0.36 -9.99 -11.97
N THR A 86 0.48 -9.43 -10.77
CA THR A 86 -0.61 -8.75 -10.07
C THR A 86 -0.22 -7.35 -9.65
N THR A 87 -1.19 -6.45 -9.61
CA THR A 87 -1.08 -5.14 -8.98
C THR A 87 -2.07 -5.07 -7.83
N GLU A 88 -1.57 -4.73 -6.65
CA GLU A 88 -2.34 -4.50 -5.43
C GLU A 88 -2.32 -3.01 -5.07
N LEU A 89 -3.46 -2.47 -4.67
CA LEU A 89 -3.64 -1.07 -4.30
C LEU A 89 -4.41 -0.97 -2.99
N TRP A 90 -3.90 -0.14 -2.08
CA TRP A 90 -4.58 0.36 -0.89
C TRP A 90 -4.81 1.85 -1.10
N ALA A 91 -6.05 2.22 -1.43
CA ALA A 91 -6.42 3.58 -1.79
C ALA A 91 -7.33 4.22 -0.75
N LYS A 92 -7.53 5.54 -0.84
CA LYS A 92 -8.42 6.32 0.04
C LYS A 92 -8.14 6.02 1.52
N CYS A 93 -6.86 5.95 1.85
CA CYS A 93 -6.43 5.64 3.21
C CYS A 93 -6.74 6.79 4.16
N GLU A 94 -7.26 6.45 5.33
CA GLU A 94 -7.53 7.36 6.42
C GLU A 94 -6.82 6.89 7.68
N ILE A 95 -6.41 7.83 8.54
CA ILE A 95 -5.81 7.49 9.84
C ILE A 95 -6.85 6.70 10.63
N GLU A 96 -6.45 5.51 11.09
CA GLU A 96 -7.22 4.74 12.05
C GLU A 96 -7.28 5.56 13.34
N THR A 97 -8.31 6.39 13.44
CA THR A 97 -8.62 7.06 14.69
C THR A 97 -9.01 5.96 15.66
N ALA A 98 -8.26 5.86 16.76
CA ALA A 98 -8.60 4.98 17.85
C ALA A 98 -9.99 5.39 18.37
N SER A 99 -11.04 4.78 17.80
CA SER A 99 -12.36 4.82 18.38
C SER A 99 -12.28 3.98 19.65
N ALA A 100 -12.05 4.68 20.75
CA ALA A 100 -12.46 4.37 22.11
C ALA A 100 -12.70 2.87 22.40
N LEU A 101 -11.67 2.19 22.90
CA LEU A 101 -11.89 1.27 24.01
C LEU A 101 -12.03 2.14 25.26
N GLN A 102 -13.27 2.57 25.51
CA GLN A 102 -13.77 2.94 26.83
C GLN A 102 -14.57 1.75 27.38
#